data_AF-A0A9D0QVH7-F1
#
_entry.id   AF-A0A9D0QVH7-F1
#
_cell.length_a   1.000
_cell.length_b   1.000
_cell.length_c   1.000
_cell.angle_alpha   90.00
_cell.angle_beta   90.00
_cell.angle_gamma   90.00
#
_symmetry.space_group_name_H-M   'P 1'
#
loop_
_entity.id
_entity.type
_entity.pdbx_description
1 polymer ?
#
loop_
_entity_poly.entity_id
_entity_poly.type
_entity_poly.pdbx_seq_one_letter_code
_entity_poly.pdbx_strand_id
1 'polypeptide(L)' 'MAKLNYKHLRYFWVVAKEGSIAQASQILHLTPQTISGQLSQFEKSLGTK' A
#
# COMPACT_ATOMS: atom_id res chain seq x y z
N MET A 1 -13.91 -12.45 -10.43
CA MET A 1 -13.00 -11.47 -11.10
C MET A 1 -12.33 -10.65 -10.01
N ALA A 2 -11.04 -10.89 -9.74
CA ALA A 2 -10.31 -10.12 -8.73
C ALA A 2 -10.17 -8.68 -9.22
N LYS A 3 -10.98 -7.78 -8.65
CA LYS A 3 -10.95 -6.36 -8.99
C LYS A 3 -9.68 -5.80 -8.38
N LEU A 4 -8.59 -5.83 -9.14
CA LEU A 4 -7.30 -5.24 -8.77
C LEU A 4 -7.56 -3.80 -8.29
N ASN A 5 -7.40 -3.59 -6.99
CA ASN A 5 -7.72 -2.31 -6.39
C ASN A 5 -6.54 -1.37 -6.67
N TYR A 6 -6.67 -0.55 -7.71
CA TYR A 6 -5.62 0.37 -8.17
C TYR A 6 -5.13 1.33 -7.08
N LYS A 7 -5.95 1.62 -6.07
CA LYS A 7 -5.54 2.39 -4.89
C LYS A 7 -4.44 1.69 -4.09
N HIS A 8 -4.60 0.39 -3.84
CA HIS A 8 -3.58 -0.39 -3.12
C HIS A 8 -2.29 -0.51 -3.93
N LEU A 9 -2.40 -0.73 -5.24
CA LEU A 9 -1.22 -0.78 -6.12
C LEU A 9 -0.45 0.55 -6.11
N ARG A 10 -1.17 1.68 -6.12
CA ARG A 10 -0.55 3.01 -6.01
C ARG A 10 0.17 3.17 -4.67
N TYR A 11 -0.44 2.75 -3.56
CA TYR A 11 0.21 2.83 -2.25
C TYR A 11 1.45 1.93 -2.18
N PHE A 12 1.35 0.70 -2.70
CA PHE A 12 2.48 -0.21 -2.82
C PHE A 12 3.61 0.39 -3.67
N TRP A 13 3.28 0.96 -4.84
CA TRP A 13 4.27 1.57 -5.73
C TRP A 13 4.97 2.77 -5.09
N VAL A 14 4.23 3.63 -4.38
CA VAL A 14 4.83 4.77 -3.67
C VAL A 14 5.75 4.27 -2.54
N VAL A 15 5.33 3.28 -1.75
CA VAL A 15 6.19 2.68 -0.71
C VAL A 15 7.44 2.04 -1.30
N ALA A 16 7.29 1.29 -2.40
CA ALA A 16 8.42 0.66 -3.10
C ALA A 16 9.37 1.68 -3.72
N LYS A 17 8.84 2.81 -4.21
CA LYS A 17 9.62 3.91 -4.79
C LYS A 17 10.39 4.71 -3.74
N GLU A 18 9.74 5.05 -2.62
CA GLU A 18 10.36 5.81 -1.53
C GLU A 18 11.21 4.94 -0.60
N GLY A 19 11.06 3.60 -0.67
CA GLY A 19 11.77 2.64 0.18
C GLY A 19 11.34 2.68 1.66
N SER A 20 10.39 3.53 2.03
CA SER A 20 9.92 3.69 3.41
C SER A 20 8.44 4.03 3.47
N ILE A 21 7.71 3.31 4.34
CA ILE A 21 6.30 3.57 4.64
C ILE A 21 6.11 4.97 5.23
N ALA A 22 7.07 5.45 6.04
CA ALA A 22 6.99 6.78 6.65
C ALA A 22 7.09 7.91 5.62
N GLN A 23 7.96 7.77 4.61
CA GLN A 23 8.07 8.74 3.52
C GLN A 23 6.83 8.70 2.61
N ALA A 24 6.37 7.50 2.27
CA ALA A 24 5.13 7.31 1.51
C ALA A 24 3.91 7.92 2.22
N SER A 25 3.88 7.88 3.56
CA SER A 25 2.80 8.46 4.36
C SER A 25 2.72 9.98 4.21
N GLN A 26 3.86 10.65 4.10
CA GLN A 26 3.92 12.11 3.85
C GLN A 26 3.37 12.44 2.46
N ILE A 27 3.73 11.66 1.43
CA ILE A 27 3.32 11.89 0.04
C ILE A 27 1.82 11.58 -0.16
N LEU A 28 1.33 10.53 0.48
CA LEU A 28 -0.05 10.08 0.35
C LEU A 28 -1.01 10.81 1.30
N HIS A 29 -0.49 11.67 2.18
CA HIS A 29 -1.25 12.33 3.26
C HIS A 29 -2.04 11.33 4.11
N LEU A 30 -1.42 10.19 4.40
CA LEU A 30 -1.99 9.11 5.22
C LEU A 30 -1.07 8.82 6.40
N THR A 31 -1.62 8.22 7.45
CA THR A 31 -0.79 7.73 8.54
C THR A 31 -0.03 6.46 8.09
N PRO A 32 1.19 6.22 8.59
CA PRO A 32 1.92 4.98 8.32
C PRO A 32 1.11 3.73 8.67
N GLN A 33 0.28 3.80 9.72
CA GLN A 33 -0.59 2.71 10.15
C GLN A 33 -1.67 2.39 9.10
N THR A 34 -2.27 3.42 8.49
CA THR A 34 -3.26 3.22 7.41
C THR A 34 -2.62 2.59 6.19
N ILE A 35 -1.43 3.05 5.78
CA ILE A 35 -0.72 2.46 4.64
C ILE A 35 -0.37 1.00 4.92
N SER A 36 0.20 0.71 6.09
CA SER A 36 0.54 -0.66 6.50
C SER A 36 -0.69 -1.58 6.48
N GLY A 37 -1.82 -1.14 7.07
CA GLY A 37 -3.06 -1.92 7.05
C GLY A 37 -3.62 -2.15 5.65
N GLN A 38 -3.58 -1.13 4.80
CA GLN A 38 -4.00 -1.23 3.39
C GLN A 38 -3.07 -2.15 2.58
N LEU A 39 -1.78 -2.17 2.88
CA LEU A 39 -0.79 -3.05 2.25
C LEU A 39 -1.01 -4.50 2.66
N SER A 40 -1.18 -4.78 3.96
CA SER A 40 -1.49 -6.13 4.44
C SER A 40 -2.83 -6.65 3.88
N GLN A 41 -3.81 -5.77 3.69
CA GLN A 41 -5.06 -6.16 3.03
C GLN A 41 -4.87 -6.44 1.54
N PHE A 42 -3.98 -5.71 0.89
CA PHE A 42 -3.59 -5.94 -0.51
C PHE A 42 -2.84 -7.26 -0.68
N GLU A 43 -1.89 -7.59 0.18
CA GLU A 43 -1.18 -8.88 0.20
C GLU A 43 -2.15 -10.05 0.37
N LYS A 44 -3.08 -9.92 1.32
CA LYS A 44 -4.17 -10.91 1.50
C LYS A 44 -5.05 -11.04 0.26
N SER A 45 -5.35 -9.93 -0.42
CA SER A 45 -6.12 -9.94 -1.66
C SER A 45 -5.35 -10.55 -2.84
N LEU A 46 -4.03 -10.48 -2.84
CA LEU A 46 -3.16 -11.08 -3.84
C LEU A 46 -2.90 -12.57 -3.56
N GLY A 47 -3.23 -13.06 -2.35
CA GLY A 47 -2.97 -14.45 -1.94
C GLY A 47 -1.48 -14.74 -1.73
N THR A 48 -0.65 -13.71 -1.73
CA THR A 48 0.80 -13.80 -1.51
C THR A 48 1.06 -13.68 -0.02
N LYS A 49 1.63 -14.73 0.57
CA LYS A 49 2.17 -14.76 1.92
C LYS A 49 3.68 -14.89 1.84
#